data_AF-A0A7W3JJ60-F1
#
_entry.id   AF-A0A7W3JJ60-F1
#
_cell.length_a   1.000
_cell.length_b   1.000
_cell.length_c   1.000
_cell.angle_alpha   90.00
_cell.angle_beta   90.00
_cell.angle_gamma   90.00
#
_symmetry.space_group_name_H-M   'P 1'
#
loop_
_entity.id
_entity.type
_entity.pdbx_description
1 polymer ?
#
loop_
_entity_poly.entity_id
_entity_poly.type
_entity_poly.pdbx_seq_one_letter_code
_entity_poly.pdbx_strand_id
1 'polypeptide(L)'
;MPIAATRAARLAAFIGVPLALVASGVLVSTASYSAFSATTTNPTSNWTAGNVFLADDDSNTALFTATALKPGSTGQKCILVTSTGSLASDVKLYGTNPATTNALAGSLNLTVEQGTGGTFASCSSFVPQATGATLYNGTVASFGTTYTSFSNGLATWSPAAAASGGSESKAFRFTYTLPANAPSTVQGGTAALGFTWEAQNN
;
A
#
# COMPACT_ATOMS: atom_id res chain seq x y z
N MET A 1 -82.79 67.27 -10.17
CA MET A 1 -82.03 68.16 -9.27
C MET A 1 -80.57 67.72 -9.26
N PRO A 2 -79.60 68.57 -9.64
CA PRO A 2 -78.19 68.20 -9.61
C PRO A 2 -77.64 68.40 -8.19
N ILE A 3 -76.98 67.39 -7.61
CA ILE A 3 -76.21 67.58 -6.37
C ILE A 3 -74.84 68.12 -6.79
N ALA A 4 -74.64 69.42 -6.60
CA ALA A 4 -73.34 70.05 -6.77
C ALA A 4 -72.39 69.57 -5.66
N ALA A 5 -71.33 68.85 -6.04
CA ALA A 5 -70.26 68.52 -5.12
C ALA A 5 -69.56 69.82 -4.67
N THR A 6 -69.49 70.04 -3.35
CA THR A 6 -68.86 71.21 -2.74
C THR A 6 -67.36 71.25 -3.05
N ARG A 7 -66.82 72.45 -3.29
CA ARG A 7 -65.41 72.69 -3.65
C ARG A 7 -64.40 72.05 -2.68
N ALA A 8 -64.80 71.82 -1.44
CA ALA A 8 -64.02 71.15 -0.40
C ALA A 8 -63.70 69.68 -0.74
N ALA A 9 -64.62 68.95 -1.37
CA ALA A 9 -64.40 67.55 -1.76
C ALA A 9 -63.36 67.40 -2.87
N ARG A 10 -63.29 68.40 -3.77
CA ARG A 10 -62.27 68.44 -4.83
C ARG A 10 -60.87 68.75 -4.27
N LEU A 11 -60.76 69.63 -3.26
CA LEU A 11 -59.49 69.94 -2.62
C LEU A 11 -58.93 68.77 -1.79
N ALA A 12 -59.81 68.05 -1.08
CA ALA A 12 -59.43 66.85 -0.32
C ALA A 12 -58.85 65.76 -1.23
N ALA A 13 -59.39 65.60 -2.45
CA ALA A 13 -58.85 64.68 -3.45
C ALA A 13 -57.48 65.12 -4.01
N PHE A 14 -57.24 66.43 -4.19
CA PHE A 14 -55.97 66.95 -4.72
C PHE A 14 -54.79 66.85 -3.74
N ILE A 15 -55.05 66.82 -2.42
CA ILE A 15 -54.01 66.68 -1.39
C ILE A 15 -53.85 65.21 -0.99
N GLY A 16 -54.94 64.43 -0.94
CA GLY A 16 -54.90 63.04 -0.52
C GLY A 16 -54.05 62.14 -1.43
N VAL A 17 -54.10 62.36 -2.74
CA VAL A 17 -53.35 61.56 -3.73
C VAL A 17 -51.83 61.74 -3.61
N PRO A 18 -51.25 62.95 -3.64
CA PRO A 18 -49.80 63.10 -3.49
C PRO A 18 -49.33 62.71 -2.09
N LEU A 19 -50.12 62.94 -1.03
CA LEU A 19 -49.76 62.51 0.32
C LEU A 19 -49.75 60.98 0.45
N ALA A 20 -50.73 60.30 -0.16
CA ALA A 20 -50.74 58.85 -0.26
C ALA A 20 -49.57 58.35 -1.10
N LEU A 21 -49.20 59.03 -2.19
CA LEU A 21 -48.07 58.66 -3.04
C LEU A 21 -46.73 58.80 -2.30
N VAL A 22 -46.56 59.86 -1.52
CA VAL A 22 -45.37 60.07 -0.67
C VAL A 22 -45.34 59.05 0.47
N ALA A 23 -46.47 58.79 1.13
CA ALA A 23 -46.56 57.78 2.17
C ALA A 23 -46.28 56.37 1.63
N SER A 24 -46.83 56.02 0.46
CA SER A 24 -46.54 54.77 -0.25
C SER A 24 -45.08 54.71 -0.70
N GLY A 25 -44.49 55.82 -1.14
CA GLY A 25 -43.08 55.91 -1.51
C GLY A 25 -42.13 55.71 -0.32
N VAL A 26 -42.45 56.27 0.85
CA VAL A 26 -41.69 56.06 2.10
C VAL A 26 -41.81 54.60 2.57
N LEU A 27 -43.01 54.02 2.53
CA LEU A 27 -43.25 52.62 2.89
C LEU A 27 -42.60 51.62 1.93
N VAL A 28 -42.45 51.96 0.64
CA VAL A 28 -41.73 51.13 -0.34
C VAL A 28 -40.22 51.35 -0.25
N SER A 29 -39.75 52.55 0.11
CA SER A 29 -38.32 52.88 0.25
C SER A 29 -37.64 52.15 1.42
N THR A 30 -38.41 51.73 2.44
CA THR A 30 -37.91 50.93 3.56
C THR A 30 -37.86 49.43 3.25
N ALA A 31 -38.33 48.98 2.09
CA ALA A 31 -38.41 47.57 1.71
C ALA A 31 -37.22 47.07 0.86
N SER A 32 -36.24 47.91 0.54
CA SER A 32 -35.09 47.54 -0.32
C SER A 32 -33.78 47.35 0.44
N TYR A 33 -33.77 46.47 1.44
CA TYR A 33 -32.56 45.75 1.84
C TYR A 33 -32.64 44.33 1.28
N SER A 34 -32.43 44.17 -0.02
CA SER A 34 -32.19 42.86 -0.61
C SER A 34 -30.68 42.67 -0.73
N ALA A 35 -30.12 42.00 0.28
CA ALA A 35 -28.90 41.24 0.12
C ALA A 35 -29.06 39.94 0.92
N PHE A 36 -29.94 39.07 0.43
CA PHE A 36 -29.90 37.66 0.82
C PHE A 36 -28.62 37.08 0.21
N SER A 37 -27.55 37.06 1.00
CA SER A 37 -26.34 36.31 0.68
C SER A 37 -26.18 35.20 1.70
N ALA A 38 -26.18 33.96 1.21
CA ALA A 38 -25.79 32.79 1.98
C ALA A 38 -24.55 32.22 1.29
N THR A 39 -23.46 32.06 2.03
CA THR A 39 -22.30 31.30 1.60
C THR A 39 -22.43 29.88 2.13
N THR A 40 -22.14 28.89 1.29
CA THR A 40 -21.86 27.52 1.75
C THR A 40 -20.39 27.28 1.50
N THR A 41 -19.68 26.82 2.52
CA THR A 41 -18.26 26.52 2.42
C THR A 41 -18.12 25.02 2.32
N ASN A 42 -17.65 24.51 1.18
CA ASN A 42 -17.08 23.16 1.18
C ASN A 42 -15.73 23.30 1.90
N PRO A 43 -15.51 22.66 3.06
CA PRO A 43 -14.19 22.68 3.69
C PRO A 43 -13.14 22.19 2.70
N THR A 44 -11.87 22.53 2.95
CA THR A 44 -10.76 22.09 2.11
C THR A 44 -10.88 20.60 1.86
N SER A 45 -11.09 20.22 0.61
CA SER A 45 -11.07 18.83 0.21
C SER A 45 -9.62 18.37 0.24
N ASN A 46 -9.36 17.35 1.04
CA ASN A 46 -8.03 16.76 1.18
C ASN A 46 -8.09 15.36 0.57
N TRP A 47 -7.25 15.10 -0.41
CA TRP A 47 -7.08 13.78 -1.01
C TRP A 47 -5.67 13.31 -0.69
N THR A 48 -5.58 12.17 -0.02
CA THR A 48 -4.30 11.51 0.24
C THR A 48 -4.31 10.21 -0.54
N ALA A 49 -3.28 10.01 -1.37
CA ALA A 49 -3.10 8.73 -2.04
C ALA A 49 -2.78 7.65 -1.00
N GLY A 50 -3.36 6.46 -1.19
CA GLY A 50 -2.95 5.29 -0.43
C GLY A 50 -1.54 4.84 -0.82
N ASN A 51 -0.91 4.00 0.00
CA ASN A 51 0.42 3.48 -0.25
C ASN A 51 0.46 1.96 -0.23
N VAL A 52 1.51 1.42 -0.84
CA VAL A 52 1.94 0.04 -0.70
C VAL A 52 3.32 0.10 -0.05
N PHE A 53 3.48 -0.57 1.08
CA PHE A 53 4.74 -0.54 1.83
C PHE A 53 5.01 -1.91 2.42
N LEU A 54 6.25 -2.39 2.24
CA LEU A 54 6.81 -3.56 2.90
C LEU A 54 8.03 -3.14 3.69
N ALA A 55 8.19 -3.73 4.86
CA ALA A 55 9.45 -3.77 5.59
C ALA A 55 9.76 -5.21 5.98
N ASP A 56 11.03 -5.56 6.06
CA ASP A 56 11.51 -6.80 6.66
C ASP A 56 12.31 -6.51 7.94
N ASP A 57 12.70 -7.57 8.66
CA ASP A 57 13.41 -7.49 9.93
C ASP A 57 14.93 -7.71 9.84
N ASP A 58 15.54 -7.60 8.65
CA ASP A 58 16.97 -7.90 8.40
C ASP A 58 17.92 -6.69 8.43
N SER A 59 17.38 -5.46 8.46
CA SER A 59 18.15 -4.21 8.45
C SER A 59 19.19 -4.14 7.30
N ASN A 60 18.83 -4.68 6.13
CA ASN A 60 19.65 -4.78 4.92
C ASN A 60 20.88 -5.72 5.06
N THR A 61 20.74 -6.78 5.86
CA THR A 61 21.78 -7.80 6.10
C THR A 61 21.55 -9.03 5.23
N ALA A 62 22.62 -9.59 4.64
CA ALA A 62 22.51 -10.83 3.88
C ALA A 62 21.95 -11.98 4.74
N LEU A 63 20.91 -12.65 4.24
CA LEU A 63 20.24 -13.74 4.94
C LEU A 63 21.20 -14.89 5.28
N PHE A 64 22.17 -15.19 4.41
CA PHE A 64 23.21 -16.18 4.64
C PHE A 64 24.61 -15.61 4.39
N THR A 65 25.53 -15.90 5.29
CA THR A 65 26.98 -15.68 5.15
C THR A 65 27.73 -16.99 5.43
N ALA A 66 27.36 -18.04 4.69
CA ALA A 66 27.95 -19.36 4.88
C ALA A 66 29.34 -19.46 4.24
N THR A 67 30.31 -19.95 5.00
CA THR A 67 31.69 -20.17 4.55
C THR A 67 32.09 -21.63 4.77
N ALA A 68 33.14 -22.08 4.06
CA ALA A 68 33.69 -23.43 4.18
C ALA A 68 32.63 -24.55 4.06
N LEU A 69 31.66 -24.38 3.15
CA LEU A 69 30.65 -25.40 2.87
C LEU A 69 31.32 -26.67 2.36
N LYS A 70 30.92 -27.82 2.93
CA LYS A 70 31.31 -29.15 2.50
C LYS A 70 30.07 -29.95 2.10
N PRO A 71 30.20 -31.04 1.33
CA PRO A 71 29.06 -31.91 1.04
C PRO A 71 28.33 -32.31 2.34
N GLY A 72 27.01 -32.18 2.33
CA GLY A 72 26.12 -32.35 3.49
C GLY A 72 25.91 -31.10 4.34
N SER A 73 26.60 -29.99 4.07
CA SER A 73 26.34 -28.72 4.77
C SER A 73 24.93 -28.21 4.49
N THR A 74 24.23 -27.81 5.54
CA THR A 74 22.88 -27.24 5.47
C THR A 74 22.77 -26.04 6.40
N GLY A 75 21.87 -25.12 6.08
CA GLY A 75 21.59 -23.96 6.90
C GLY A 75 20.19 -23.45 6.64
N GLN A 76 19.60 -22.85 7.68
CA GLN A 76 18.23 -22.38 7.65
C GLN A 76 18.11 -21.02 8.33
N LYS A 77 17.39 -20.10 7.69
CA LYS A 77 17.15 -18.75 8.19
C LYS A 77 15.71 -18.35 7.90
N CYS A 78 15.14 -17.55 8.80
CA CYS A 78 13.81 -17.01 8.65
C CYS A 78 13.86 -15.50 8.57
N ILE A 79 12.84 -14.92 7.97
CA ILE A 79 12.63 -13.49 7.83
C ILE A 79 11.14 -13.20 7.90
N LEU A 80 10.77 -12.13 8.59
CA LEU A 80 9.40 -11.69 8.73
C LEU A 80 9.19 -10.45 7.86
N VAL A 81 8.37 -10.59 6.82
CA VAL A 81 8.02 -9.47 5.95
C VAL A 81 6.67 -8.92 6.38
N THR A 82 6.61 -7.62 6.65
CA THR A 82 5.43 -6.94 7.17
C THR A 82 4.95 -5.90 6.18
N SER A 83 3.69 -6.01 5.78
CA SER A 83 2.97 -4.99 5.03
C SER A 83 2.28 -4.03 5.98
N THR A 84 2.46 -2.73 5.76
CA THR A 84 1.73 -1.65 6.46
C THR A 84 1.03 -0.72 5.46
N GLY A 85 0.93 -1.15 4.20
CA GLY A 85 0.32 -0.40 3.12
C GLY A 85 -1.18 -0.16 3.34
N SER A 86 -1.66 1.05 3.04
CA SER A 86 -3.08 1.39 3.11
C SER A 86 -3.90 0.92 1.90
N LEU A 87 -3.23 0.32 0.90
CA LEU A 87 -3.86 -0.30 -0.26
C LEU A 87 -3.60 -1.81 -0.25
N ALA A 88 -4.58 -2.59 -0.74
CA ALA A 88 -4.38 -4.02 -0.99
C ALA A 88 -3.27 -4.21 -2.04
N SER A 89 -2.46 -5.25 -1.94
CA SER A 89 -1.39 -5.49 -2.90
C SER A 89 -1.14 -6.97 -3.11
N ASP A 90 -0.45 -7.30 -4.19
CA ASP A 90 0.14 -8.63 -4.39
C ASP A 90 1.62 -8.56 -4.05
N VAL A 91 2.10 -9.48 -3.21
CA VAL A 91 3.53 -9.58 -2.86
C VAL A 91 4.17 -10.74 -3.61
N LYS A 92 5.28 -10.44 -4.27
CA LYS A 92 6.12 -11.44 -4.93
C LYS A 92 7.54 -11.43 -4.42
N LEU A 93 8.14 -12.61 -4.42
CA LEU A 93 9.54 -12.84 -4.06
C LEU A 93 10.34 -13.19 -5.32
N TYR A 94 11.45 -12.49 -5.53
CA TYR A 94 12.39 -12.79 -6.61
C TYR A 94 13.85 -12.62 -6.16
N GLY A 95 14.76 -13.16 -6.97
CA GLY A 95 16.20 -13.12 -6.77
C GLY A 95 16.83 -11.89 -7.41
N THR A 96 17.84 -11.33 -6.75
CA THR A 96 18.63 -10.20 -7.27
C THR A 96 20.13 -10.49 -7.15
N ASN A 97 20.93 -9.87 -8.02
CA ASN A 97 22.40 -9.96 -7.99
C ASN A 97 22.97 -11.40 -7.92
N PRO A 98 22.48 -12.37 -8.71
CA PRO A 98 23.04 -13.72 -8.68
C PRO A 98 24.49 -13.71 -9.18
N ALA A 99 25.38 -14.40 -8.46
CA ALA A 99 26.75 -14.64 -8.90
C ALA A 99 27.21 -16.03 -8.47
N THR A 100 28.01 -16.70 -9.29
CA THR A 100 28.58 -18.00 -8.91
C THR A 100 29.92 -18.26 -9.59
N THR A 101 30.79 -18.98 -8.90
CA THR A 101 32.00 -19.58 -9.45
C THR A 101 31.97 -21.08 -9.23
N ASN A 102 32.68 -21.83 -10.09
CA ASN A 102 32.75 -23.29 -10.06
C ASN A 102 31.37 -23.99 -10.01
N ALA A 103 30.34 -23.34 -10.56
CA ALA A 103 28.95 -23.79 -10.58
C ALA A 103 28.36 -24.14 -9.19
N LEU A 104 28.88 -23.57 -8.10
CA LEU A 104 28.41 -23.89 -6.75
C LEU A 104 26.90 -23.60 -6.56
N ALA A 105 26.39 -22.49 -7.11
CA ALA A 105 24.96 -22.17 -7.03
C ALA A 105 24.08 -23.22 -7.73
N GLY A 106 24.61 -23.90 -8.75
CA GLY A 106 23.92 -25.00 -9.42
C GLY A 106 23.87 -26.30 -8.60
N SER A 107 24.76 -26.43 -7.61
CA SER A 107 24.80 -27.59 -6.71
C SER A 107 24.20 -27.32 -5.33
N LEU A 108 23.87 -26.06 -5.00
CA LEU A 108 23.18 -25.71 -3.77
C LEU A 108 21.68 -25.86 -3.97
N ASN A 109 21.06 -26.80 -3.26
CA ASN A 109 19.63 -26.91 -3.17
C ASN A 109 19.10 -25.77 -2.30
N LEU A 110 17.99 -25.17 -2.71
CA LEU A 110 17.27 -24.12 -2.03
C LEU A 110 15.80 -24.50 -1.92
N THR A 111 15.30 -24.45 -0.70
CA THR A 111 13.87 -24.53 -0.41
C THR A 111 13.43 -23.21 0.21
N VAL A 112 12.32 -22.66 -0.30
CA VAL A 112 11.68 -21.47 0.24
C VAL A 112 10.27 -21.84 0.66
N GLU A 113 9.96 -21.60 1.92
CA GLU A 113 8.64 -21.85 2.50
C GLU A 113 8.05 -20.57 3.09
N GLN A 114 6.73 -20.46 3.07
CA GLN A 114 5.98 -19.41 3.75
C GLN A 114 5.11 -19.96 4.87
N GLY A 115 4.84 -19.10 5.85
CA GLY A 115 4.12 -19.47 7.06
C GLY A 115 3.94 -18.32 8.04
N THR A 116 3.93 -18.65 9.32
CA THR A 116 3.78 -17.70 10.44
C THR A 116 4.81 -17.98 11.52
N GLY A 117 5.07 -17.01 12.40
CA GLY A 117 6.09 -17.13 13.43
C GLY A 117 7.50 -17.10 12.86
N GLY A 118 8.51 -17.38 13.68
CA GLY A 118 9.90 -17.04 13.38
C GLY A 118 10.18 -15.54 13.50
N THR A 119 11.46 -15.20 13.58
CA THR A 119 11.99 -13.83 13.57
C THR A 119 13.21 -13.81 12.67
N PHE A 120 13.76 -12.63 12.39
CA PHE A 120 14.98 -12.52 11.60
C PHE A 120 16.05 -13.52 12.05
N ALA A 121 16.59 -14.25 11.08
CA ALA A 121 17.64 -15.24 11.23
C ALA A 121 17.33 -16.42 12.18
N SER A 122 16.10 -16.56 12.69
CA SER A 122 15.67 -17.58 13.63
C SER A 122 14.32 -18.19 13.27
N CYS A 123 14.32 -19.50 13.06
CA CYS A 123 13.12 -20.24 12.66
C CYS A 123 12.47 -21.03 13.80
N SER A 124 12.84 -20.78 15.05
CA SER A 124 12.44 -21.62 16.19
C SER A 124 10.91 -21.71 16.39
N SER A 125 10.18 -20.65 16.05
CA SER A 125 8.72 -20.60 16.11
C SER A 125 8.05 -20.61 14.74
N PHE A 126 8.81 -20.92 13.67
CA PHE A 126 8.25 -20.95 12.32
C PHE A 126 7.29 -22.13 12.18
N VAL A 127 6.07 -21.83 11.75
CA VAL A 127 5.04 -22.79 11.42
C VAL A 127 4.71 -22.64 9.94
N PRO A 128 4.97 -23.66 9.10
CA PRO A 128 4.64 -23.60 7.68
C PRO A 128 3.12 -23.49 7.48
N GLN A 129 2.71 -22.83 6.40
CA GLN A 129 1.30 -22.73 6.04
C GLN A 129 0.69 -24.12 5.76
N ALA A 130 -0.58 -24.33 6.12
CA ALA A 130 -1.23 -25.63 5.91
C ALA A 130 -1.32 -26.04 4.42
N THR A 131 -1.51 -25.06 3.53
CA THR A 131 -1.58 -25.26 2.07
C THR A 131 -0.67 -24.26 1.39
N GLY A 132 0.11 -24.71 0.40
CA GLY A 132 1.00 -23.82 -0.37
C GLY A 132 2.20 -23.31 0.44
N ALA A 133 2.64 -24.03 1.49
CA ALA A 133 3.82 -23.65 2.26
C ALA A 133 5.07 -23.54 1.38
N THR A 134 5.35 -24.54 0.55
CA THR A 134 6.56 -24.55 -0.29
C THR A 134 6.33 -23.68 -1.53
N LEU A 135 7.02 -22.53 -1.56
CA LEU A 135 7.02 -21.61 -2.69
C LEU A 135 8.02 -22.05 -3.77
N TYR A 136 9.15 -22.60 -3.33
CA TYR A 136 10.21 -23.03 -4.22
C TYR A 136 10.95 -24.23 -3.66
N ASN A 137 11.31 -25.16 -4.55
CA ASN A 137 12.21 -26.27 -4.27
C ASN A 137 13.02 -26.58 -5.52
N GLY A 138 14.31 -26.24 -5.50
CA GLY A 138 15.21 -26.37 -6.64
C GLY A 138 16.63 -25.97 -6.28
N THR A 139 17.39 -25.41 -7.22
CA THR A 139 18.75 -24.92 -6.97
C THR A 139 18.81 -23.41 -6.79
N VAL A 140 19.85 -22.90 -6.13
CA VAL A 140 20.09 -21.45 -6.00
C VAL A 140 20.23 -20.80 -7.39
N ALA A 141 20.94 -21.46 -8.31
CA ALA A 141 21.10 -20.96 -9.68
C ALA A 141 19.78 -20.86 -10.45
N SER A 142 18.92 -21.89 -10.35
CA SER A 142 17.63 -21.89 -11.06
C SER A 142 16.70 -20.80 -10.50
N PHE A 143 16.73 -20.56 -9.19
CA PHE A 143 15.95 -19.49 -8.58
C PHE A 143 16.39 -18.13 -9.12
N GLY A 144 17.70 -17.82 -9.03
CA GLY A 144 18.25 -16.52 -9.39
C GLY A 144 18.18 -16.20 -10.89
N THR A 145 17.96 -17.20 -11.75
CA THR A 145 17.79 -17.00 -13.20
C THR A 145 16.33 -16.99 -13.64
N THR A 146 15.44 -17.69 -12.92
CA THR A 146 14.02 -17.82 -13.29
C THR A 146 13.14 -16.73 -12.68
N TYR A 147 13.39 -16.36 -11.42
CA TYR A 147 12.59 -15.40 -10.66
C TYR A 147 13.43 -14.14 -10.45
N THR A 148 13.29 -13.14 -11.31
CA THR A 148 14.23 -12.00 -11.39
C THR A 148 13.58 -10.63 -11.22
N SER A 149 12.26 -10.57 -11.19
CA SER A 149 11.48 -9.33 -11.08
C SER A 149 10.08 -9.61 -10.53
N PHE A 150 9.29 -8.58 -10.28
CA PHE A 150 7.87 -8.74 -9.96
C PHE A 150 7.08 -9.49 -11.05
N SER A 151 7.40 -9.32 -12.34
CA SER A 151 6.61 -9.94 -13.41
C SER A 151 6.63 -11.47 -13.35
N ASN A 152 7.80 -12.05 -13.07
CA ASN A 152 8.06 -13.49 -13.03
C ASN A 152 8.35 -14.03 -11.62
N GLY A 153 8.29 -13.21 -10.57
CA GLY A 153 8.55 -13.61 -9.19
C GLY A 153 7.53 -14.60 -8.64
N LEU A 154 7.93 -15.33 -7.59
CA LEU A 154 7.07 -16.26 -6.88
C LEU A 154 5.94 -15.48 -6.19
N ALA A 155 4.69 -15.84 -6.48
CA ALA A 155 3.55 -15.33 -5.74
C ALA A 155 3.60 -15.85 -4.29
N THR A 156 3.37 -14.96 -3.33
CA THR A 156 3.50 -15.29 -1.90
C THR A 156 2.17 -15.13 -1.14
N TRP A 157 1.80 -13.89 -0.82
CA TRP A 157 0.50 -13.53 -0.27
C TRP A 157 0.03 -12.19 -0.85
N SER A 158 -1.27 -11.92 -0.69
CA SER A 158 -1.89 -10.65 -1.08
C SER A 158 -2.41 -9.95 0.18
N PRO A 159 -1.60 -9.08 0.82
CA PRO A 159 -2.08 -8.34 1.99
C PRO A 159 -3.27 -7.46 1.62
N ALA A 160 -4.26 -7.41 2.50
CA ALA A 160 -5.39 -6.52 2.33
C ALA A 160 -4.95 -5.07 2.60
N ALA A 161 -5.83 -4.12 2.28
CA ALA A 161 -5.61 -2.74 2.67
C ALA A 161 -5.56 -2.67 4.20
N ALA A 162 -4.42 -2.26 4.76
CA ALA A 162 -4.35 -2.06 6.18
C ALA A 162 -5.29 -0.91 6.57
N ALA A 163 -6.27 -1.20 7.44
CA ALA A 163 -7.00 -0.13 8.13
C ALA A 163 -5.99 0.74 8.88
N SER A 164 -6.29 2.02 9.09
CA SER A 164 -5.35 2.99 9.69
C SER A 164 -4.64 2.44 10.93
N GLY A 165 -3.34 2.11 10.79
CA GLY A 165 -2.49 1.56 11.85
C GLY A 165 -2.41 0.04 11.95
N GLY A 166 -3.01 -0.72 11.04
CA GLY A 166 -2.89 -2.17 10.94
C GLY A 166 -1.61 -2.63 10.21
N SER A 167 -1.23 -3.90 10.43
CA SER A 167 -0.16 -4.54 9.67
C SER A 167 -0.47 -6.02 9.42
N GLU A 168 0.04 -6.55 8.32
CA GLU A 168 -0.02 -7.97 7.99
C GLU A 168 1.38 -8.51 7.79
N SER A 169 1.75 -9.57 8.50
CA SER A 169 3.07 -10.18 8.39
C SER A 169 3.01 -11.58 7.79
N LYS A 170 4.02 -11.89 6.98
CA LYS A 170 4.28 -13.22 6.44
C LYS A 170 5.70 -13.63 6.78
N ALA A 171 5.84 -14.81 7.37
CA ALA A 171 7.14 -15.37 7.65
C ALA A 171 7.60 -16.25 6.49
N PHE A 172 8.89 -16.16 6.18
CA PHE A 172 9.54 -17.00 5.19
C PHE A 172 10.67 -17.78 5.83
N ARG A 173 10.79 -19.04 5.47
CA ARG A 173 11.91 -19.91 5.84
C ARG A 173 12.68 -20.27 4.58
N PHE A 174 13.98 -20.00 4.61
CA PHE A 174 14.92 -20.38 3.58
C PHE A 174 15.80 -21.48 4.14
N THR A 175 15.95 -22.56 3.38
CA THR A 175 16.86 -23.66 3.70
C THR A 175 17.75 -23.89 2.50
N TYR A 176 19.07 -23.81 2.69
CA TYR A 176 20.03 -24.26 1.69
C TYR A 176 20.62 -25.60 2.11
N THR A 177 20.99 -26.43 1.13
CA THR A 177 21.78 -27.64 1.37
C THR A 177 22.75 -27.86 0.22
N LEU A 178 24.02 -28.07 0.53
CA LEU A 178 24.97 -28.66 -0.41
C LEU A 178 24.83 -30.19 -0.29
N PRO A 179 24.31 -30.90 -1.31
CA PRO A 179 24.07 -32.34 -1.22
C PRO A 179 25.34 -33.12 -0.88
N ALA A 180 25.19 -34.26 -0.19
CA ALA A 180 26.32 -35.11 0.17
C ALA A 180 27.08 -35.67 -1.04
N ASN A 181 26.42 -35.75 -2.20
CA ASN A 181 26.97 -36.17 -3.48
C ASN A 181 27.40 -34.99 -4.37
N ALA A 182 27.56 -33.78 -3.83
CA ALA A 182 28.05 -32.63 -4.60
C ALA A 182 29.41 -32.96 -5.24
N PRO A 183 29.63 -32.67 -6.54
CA PRO A 183 30.85 -33.04 -7.23
C PRO A 183 32.03 -32.21 -6.74
N SER A 184 33.25 -32.77 -6.76
CA SER A 184 34.47 -32.05 -6.35
C SER A 184 34.75 -30.79 -7.17
N THR A 185 34.15 -30.68 -8.37
CA THR A 185 34.26 -29.49 -9.23
C THR A 185 33.75 -28.21 -8.58
N VAL A 186 32.87 -28.29 -7.56
CA VAL A 186 32.37 -27.09 -6.85
C VAL A 186 33.29 -26.61 -5.74
N GLN A 187 34.36 -27.34 -5.43
CA GLN A 187 35.31 -26.97 -4.38
C GLN A 187 35.93 -25.60 -4.67
N GLY A 188 36.03 -24.77 -3.63
CA GLY A 188 36.54 -23.39 -3.74
C GLY A 188 35.59 -22.43 -4.48
N GLY A 189 34.42 -22.91 -4.92
CA GLY A 189 33.42 -22.08 -5.56
C GLY A 189 32.71 -21.13 -4.60
N THR A 190 32.07 -20.12 -5.17
CA THR A 190 31.23 -19.16 -4.47
C THR A 190 29.85 -19.12 -5.10
N ALA A 191 28.86 -18.74 -4.29
CA ALA A 191 27.49 -18.51 -4.73
C ALA A 191 26.94 -17.31 -3.94
N ALA A 192 26.30 -16.38 -4.65
CA ALA A 192 25.62 -15.23 -4.08
C ALA A 192 24.25 -15.08 -4.75
N LEU A 193 23.26 -14.70 -3.95
CA LEU A 193 21.89 -14.42 -4.38
C LEU A 193 21.25 -13.51 -3.33
N GLY A 194 20.73 -12.36 -3.76
CA GLY A 194 19.83 -11.53 -2.97
C GLY A 194 18.39 -12.02 -3.11
N PHE A 195 17.59 -11.80 -2.07
CA PHE A 195 16.14 -12.06 -2.08
C PHE A 195 15.42 -10.73 -1.92
N THR A 196 14.43 -10.48 -2.77
CA THR A 196 13.69 -9.22 -2.77
C THR A 196 12.20 -9.50 -2.77
N TRP A 197 11.51 -8.90 -1.81
CA TRP A 197 10.04 -8.83 -1.79
C TRP A 197 9.62 -7.50 -2.39
N GLU A 198 8.69 -7.56 -3.32
CA GLU A 198 8.07 -6.38 -3.91
C GLU A 198 6.56 -6.53 -3.83
N ALA A 199 5.89 -5.46 -3.45
CA ALA A 199 4.45 -5.36 -3.42
C ALA A 199 3.99 -4.38 -4.50
N GLN A 200 3.01 -4.78 -5.30
CA GLN A 200 2.35 -3.88 -6.25
C GLN A 200 0.83 -3.90 -6.02
N ASN A 201 0.21 -2.73 -6.10
CA ASN A 201 -1.25 -2.56 -6.12
C ASN A 201 -1.67 -2.36 -7.59
N ASN A 202 -2.74 -3.06 -7.99
CA ASN A 202 -3.37 -2.93 -9.31
C ASN A 202 -4.61 -2.04 -9.24
#